data_AF-A0A1V6Q7J2-F1
#
_entry.id   AF-A0A1V6Q7J2-F1
#
_cell.length_a   1.000
_cell.length_b   1.000
_cell.length_c   1.000
_cell.angle_alpha   90.00
_cell.angle_beta   90.00
_cell.angle_gamma   90.00
#
_symmetry.space_group_name_H-M   'P 1'
#
loop_
_entity.id
_entity.type
_entity.pdbx_description
1 polymer ?
#
loop_
_entity_poly.entity_id
_entity_poly.type
_entity_poly.pdbx_seq_one_letter_code
_entity_poly.pdbx_strand_id
1 'polypeptide(L)'
;MAPSVSKSDKFYAVYQGRVDKPTIYLSWTQAHPRVIECKGADHQKFNTFEDAHKAMKERGFEDVDIFVKRSAETKVTSLRKGKHYAVAGGKTTRVFTAWKDAEKAINGTTACHECFSTKQEAEEFIESWKDAYADVWRRAIRQGLNEGWMARDMTLNIGSFLLRENDNERLKEDGHEMDKTAQNELPKIEQLSVKEEYQE
;
A
#
# COMPACT_ATOMS: atom_id res chain seq x y z
N MET A 1 5.25 26.48 -13.46
CA MET A 1 4.82 25.28 -14.20
C MET A 1 4.06 24.38 -13.23
N ALA A 2 2.76 24.24 -13.42
CA ALA A 2 1.94 23.33 -12.61
C ALA A 2 2.23 21.87 -13.04
N PRO A 3 2.34 20.92 -12.12
CA PRO A 3 2.49 19.51 -12.47
C PRO A 3 1.25 19.07 -13.26
N SER A 4 1.45 18.55 -14.48
CA SER A 4 0.39 17.98 -15.29
C SER A 4 -0.10 16.69 -14.63
N VAL A 5 -1.19 16.81 -13.89
CA VAL A 5 -1.85 15.68 -13.23
C VAL A 5 -2.47 14.78 -14.30
N SER A 6 -1.87 13.62 -14.55
CA SER A 6 -2.49 12.55 -15.34
C SER A 6 -3.71 12.00 -14.59
N LYS A 7 -4.76 11.65 -15.36
CA LYS A 7 -6.13 11.32 -14.93
C LYS A 7 -6.23 10.46 -13.67
N SER A 8 -6.31 11.11 -12.52
CA SER A 8 -7.04 10.60 -11.36
C SER A 8 -8.29 11.45 -11.21
N ASP A 9 -9.45 10.93 -11.60
CA ASP A 9 -10.77 11.60 -11.42
C ASP A 9 -11.18 11.71 -9.93
N LYS A 10 -10.27 11.34 -9.01
CA LYS A 10 -10.51 11.22 -7.57
C LYS A 10 -9.29 11.70 -6.81
N PHE A 11 -9.52 12.57 -5.85
CA PHE A 11 -8.53 13.11 -4.91
C PHE A 11 -8.92 12.67 -3.50
N TYR A 12 -7.95 12.34 -2.67
CA TYR A 12 -8.17 11.82 -1.33
C TYR A 12 -7.46 12.73 -0.33
N ALA A 13 -8.22 13.58 0.35
CA ALA A 13 -7.73 14.38 1.45
C ALA A 13 -7.63 13.50 2.69
N VAL A 14 -6.44 13.39 3.28
CA VAL A 14 -6.24 12.74 4.58
C VAL A 14 -5.91 13.83 5.58
N TYR A 15 -6.84 14.08 6.50
CA TYR A 15 -6.73 15.10 7.55
C TYR A 15 -6.04 14.55 8.78
N GLN A 16 -6.42 13.33 9.17
CA GLN A 16 -5.86 12.60 10.32
C GLN A 16 -5.64 11.14 9.94
N GLY A 17 -4.57 10.55 10.47
CA GLY A 17 -4.16 9.19 10.17
C GLY A 17 -2.66 9.03 10.37
N ARG A 18 -2.05 8.08 9.66
CA ARG A 18 -0.59 7.87 9.65
C ARG A 18 0.09 8.81 8.65
N VAL A 19 -0.09 10.11 8.86
CA VAL A 19 0.49 11.20 8.07
C VAL A 19 1.11 12.23 9.01
N ASP A 20 2.26 12.80 8.65
CA ASP A 20 2.94 13.82 9.46
C ASP A 20 2.20 15.16 9.41
N LYS A 21 1.56 15.44 8.28
CA LYS A 21 0.70 16.60 8.05
C LYS A 21 -0.46 16.27 7.12
N PRO A 22 -1.56 17.03 7.17
CA PRO A 22 -2.68 16.89 6.24
C PRO A 22 -2.19 16.90 4.79
N THR A 23 -2.57 15.87 4.04
CA THR A 23 -2.02 15.61 2.71
C THR A 23 -3.14 15.21 1.74
N ILE A 24 -3.09 15.74 0.51
CA ILE A 24 -3.95 15.32 -0.58
C ILE A 24 -3.22 14.29 -1.43
N TYR A 25 -3.80 13.10 -1.56
CA TYR A 25 -3.32 12.02 -2.40
C TYR A 25 -4.12 11.93 -3.69
N LEU A 26 -3.42 11.69 -4.79
CA LEU A 26 -3.99 11.48 -6.12
C LEU A 26 -4.45 10.04 -6.37
N SER A 27 -4.16 9.12 -5.45
CA SER A 27 -4.51 7.71 -5.61
C SER A 27 -4.97 7.11 -4.29
N TRP A 28 -6.00 6.27 -4.35
CA TRP A 28 -6.45 5.51 -3.19
C TRP A 28 -5.37 4.54 -2.70
N THR A 29 -4.53 4.01 -3.60
CA THR A 29 -3.39 3.15 -3.20
C THR A 29 -2.46 3.84 -2.22
N GLN A 30 -2.34 5.17 -2.32
CA GLN A 30 -1.51 5.98 -1.45
C GLN A 30 -2.25 6.36 -0.17
N ALA A 31 -3.50 6.81 -0.26
CA ALA A 31 -4.26 7.20 0.93
C ALA A 31 -4.62 6.01 1.83
N HIS A 32 -4.92 4.84 1.24
CA HIS A 32 -5.46 3.68 1.94
C HIS A 32 -4.59 3.20 3.12
N PRO A 33 -3.28 2.91 2.96
CA PRO A 33 -2.42 2.51 4.08
C PRO A 33 -2.34 3.51 5.23
N ARG A 34 -2.63 4.79 4.95
CA ARG A 34 -2.49 5.88 5.91
C ARG A 34 -3.73 6.05 6.79
N VAL A 35 -4.87 5.57 6.33
CA VAL A 35 -6.15 5.73 7.05
C VAL A 35 -6.69 4.42 7.59
N ILE A 36 -6.33 3.30 6.96
CA ILE A 36 -6.94 2.01 7.27
C ILE A 36 -6.50 1.49 8.64
N GLU A 37 -7.44 0.97 9.45
CA GLU A 37 -7.19 0.45 10.80
C GLU A 37 -6.54 1.47 11.76
N CYS A 38 -6.54 2.76 11.40
CA CYS A 38 -6.04 3.84 12.25
C CYS A 38 -7.22 4.44 13.00
N LYS A 39 -7.22 4.30 14.33
CA LYS A 39 -8.25 4.87 15.19
C LYS A 39 -8.21 6.40 15.09
N GLY A 40 -9.34 7.02 14.75
CA GLY A 40 -9.42 8.46 14.56
C GLY A 40 -8.90 8.94 13.19
N ALA A 41 -8.68 8.05 12.23
CA ALA A 41 -8.39 8.49 10.87
C ALA A 41 -9.58 9.26 10.28
N ASP A 42 -9.29 10.44 9.74
CA ASP A 42 -10.25 11.33 9.08
C ASP A 42 -9.76 11.61 7.67
N HIS A 43 -10.58 11.22 6.70
CA HIS A 43 -10.26 11.37 5.29
C HIS A 43 -11.53 11.58 4.48
N GLN A 44 -11.39 12.27 3.36
CA GLN A 44 -12.49 12.56 2.46
C GLN A 44 -12.04 12.47 1.00
N LYS A 45 -12.94 11.94 0.17
CA LYS A 45 -12.74 11.82 -1.27
C LYS A 45 -13.42 12.98 -2.00
N PHE A 46 -12.74 13.51 -3.00
CA PHE A 46 -13.21 14.58 -3.86
C PHE A 46 -13.02 14.20 -5.33
N ASN A 47 -13.77 14.85 -6.22
CA ASN A 47 -13.62 14.64 -7.67
C ASN A 47 -12.70 15.69 -8.31
N THR A 48 -12.43 16.80 -7.62
CA THR A 48 -11.53 17.85 -8.10
C THR A 48 -10.48 18.18 -7.03
N PHE A 49 -9.31 18.63 -7.49
CA PHE A 49 -8.25 19.11 -6.60
C PHE A 49 -8.71 20.36 -5.84
N GLU A 50 -9.42 21.28 -6.51
CA GLU A 50 -9.89 22.52 -5.92
C GLU A 50 -10.84 22.27 -4.75
N ASP A 51 -11.78 21.31 -4.89
CA ASP A 51 -12.68 20.94 -3.79
C ASP A 51 -11.92 20.32 -2.61
N ALA A 52 -10.96 19.42 -2.89
CA ALA A 52 -10.14 18.81 -1.87
C ALA A 52 -9.32 19.84 -1.08
N HIS A 53 -8.70 20.77 -1.81
CA HIS A 53 -7.89 21.84 -1.24
C HIS A 53 -8.75 22.85 -0.48
N LYS A 54 -9.93 23.19 -0.99
CA LYS A 54 -10.90 24.05 -0.29
C LYS A 54 -11.32 23.40 1.03
N ALA A 55 -11.63 22.11 1.03
CA ALA A 55 -12.00 21.39 2.24
C ALA A 55 -10.86 21.33 3.27
N MET A 56 -9.61 21.22 2.84
CA MET A 56 -8.44 21.35 3.74
C MET A 56 -8.39 22.74 4.38
N LYS A 57 -8.55 23.81 3.59
CA LYS A 57 -8.56 25.19 4.09
C LYS A 57 -9.72 25.48 5.03
N GLU A 58 -10.93 25.01 4.72
CA GLU A 58 -12.12 25.18 5.57
C GLU A 58 -11.93 24.53 6.95
N ARG A 59 -11.09 23.49 7.04
CA ARG A 59 -10.70 22.83 8.29
C ARG A 59 -9.49 23.48 8.98
N GLY A 60 -8.96 24.58 8.44
CA GLY A 60 -7.84 25.34 9.00
C GLY A 60 -6.45 24.83 8.61
N PHE A 61 -6.34 23.97 7.60
CA PHE A 61 -5.05 23.47 7.12
C PHE A 61 -4.55 24.34 5.96
N GLU A 62 -3.60 25.23 6.25
CA GLU A 62 -3.00 26.15 5.27
C GLU A 62 -1.73 25.56 4.61
N ASP A 63 -0.94 24.75 5.33
CA ASP A 63 0.19 23.99 4.79
C ASP A 63 -0.23 22.55 4.43
N VAL A 64 -0.86 22.40 3.27
CA VAL A 64 -1.28 21.10 2.74
C VAL A 64 -0.21 20.55 1.82
N ASP A 65 0.24 19.32 2.06
CA ASP A 65 1.11 18.63 1.12
C ASP A 65 0.30 17.99 -0.01
N ILE A 66 0.86 17.98 -1.22
CA ILE A 66 0.25 17.34 -2.38
C ILE A 66 1.15 16.19 -2.80
N PHE A 67 0.69 14.96 -2.57
CA PHE A 67 1.48 13.79 -2.88
C PHE A 67 1.33 13.40 -4.34
N VAL A 68 2.25 13.88 -5.18
CA VAL A 68 2.39 13.46 -6.58
C VAL A 68 3.45 12.36 -6.66
N LYS A 69 3.04 11.10 -6.87
CA LYS A 69 4.00 10.07 -7.28
C LYS A 69 4.51 10.48 -8.66
N ARG A 70 5.81 10.76 -8.79
CA ARG A 70 6.46 11.04 -10.08
C ARG A 70 6.42 9.76 -10.89
N SER A 71 5.35 9.57 -11.67
CA SER A 71 5.22 8.44 -12.57
C SER A 71 6.15 8.65 -13.76
N ALA A 72 7.09 7.73 -13.99
CA ALA A 72 7.84 7.69 -15.23
C ALA A 72 6.85 7.32 -16.35
N GLU A 73 6.62 8.26 -17.26
CA GLU A 73 5.72 8.07 -18.39
C GLU A 73 6.19 6.91 -19.27
N THR A 74 5.54 5.75 -19.15
CA THR A 74 5.61 4.72 -20.18
C THR A 74 4.22 4.52 -20.75
N LYS A 75 3.94 5.29 -21.79
CA LYS A 75 2.72 5.22 -22.58
C LYS A 75 2.75 3.94 -23.41
N VAL A 76 2.19 2.84 -22.91
CA VAL A 76 2.06 1.60 -23.68
C VAL A 76 0.69 1.53 -24.34
N THR A 77 0.72 1.36 -25.66
CA THR A 77 -0.40 1.29 -26.58
C THR A 77 -1.32 0.11 -26.26
N SER A 78 -2.61 0.42 -26.14
CA SER A 78 -3.71 -0.51 -25.86
C SER A 78 -3.85 -1.58 -26.94
N LEU A 79 -3.66 -2.85 -26.58
CA LEU A 79 -4.14 -3.99 -27.37
C LEU A 79 -4.66 -5.14 -26.47
N ARG A 80 -5.98 -5.31 -26.58
CA ARG A 80 -6.88 -6.39 -26.12
C ARG A 80 -7.37 -6.34 -24.67
N LYS A 81 -8.72 -6.34 -24.60
CA LYS A 81 -9.60 -6.06 -23.45
C LYS A 81 -9.74 -7.31 -22.56
N GLY A 82 -8.90 -7.43 -21.54
CA GLY A 82 -9.15 -8.27 -20.37
C GLY A 82 -9.46 -7.38 -19.16
N LYS A 83 -10.41 -7.76 -18.30
CA LYS A 83 -10.59 -7.09 -17.01
C LYS A 83 -9.59 -7.69 -16.03
N HIS A 84 -8.64 -6.90 -15.56
CA HIS A 84 -7.67 -7.29 -14.54
C HIS A 84 -8.02 -6.62 -13.22
N TYR A 85 -8.33 -7.40 -12.20
CA TYR A 85 -8.74 -6.92 -10.88
C TYR A 85 -7.52 -6.93 -9.95
N ALA A 86 -7.00 -5.76 -9.63
CA ALA A 86 -5.98 -5.61 -8.61
C ALA A 86 -6.65 -5.63 -7.23
N VAL A 87 -6.16 -6.48 -6.33
CA VAL A 87 -6.56 -6.47 -4.91
C VAL A 87 -5.30 -6.37 -4.07
N ALA A 88 -5.25 -5.39 -3.17
CA ALA A 88 -4.16 -5.14 -2.22
C ALA A 88 -4.73 -4.95 -0.82
N GLY A 89 -4.03 -5.39 0.23
CA GLY A 89 -4.53 -5.31 1.61
C GLY A 89 -5.80 -6.14 1.88
N GLY A 90 -6.11 -7.09 0.99
CA GLY A 90 -7.11 -8.13 1.22
C GLY A 90 -6.48 -9.40 1.78
N LYS A 91 -7.26 -10.48 1.86
CA LYS A 91 -6.75 -11.82 2.25
C LYS A 91 -5.59 -12.27 1.36
N THR A 92 -5.65 -11.89 0.08
CA THR A 92 -4.59 -12.14 -0.88
C THR A 92 -4.32 -10.87 -1.69
N THR A 93 -3.06 -10.42 -1.70
CA THR A 93 -2.62 -9.29 -2.51
C THR A 93 -2.08 -9.79 -3.84
N ARG A 94 -2.87 -9.67 -4.93
CA ARG A 94 -2.48 -10.06 -6.29
C ARG A 94 -3.44 -9.51 -7.35
N VAL A 95 -3.09 -9.70 -8.61
CA VAL A 95 -3.98 -9.45 -9.75
C VAL A 95 -4.80 -10.72 -10.05
N PHE A 96 -6.10 -10.54 -10.22
CA PHE A 96 -7.05 -11.58 -10.60
C PHE A 96 -7.61 -11.29 -11.98
N THR A 97 -7.93 -12.34 -12.74
CA THR A 97 -8.60 -12.24 -14.06
C THR A 97 -10.12 -12.45 -13.97
N ALA A 98 -10.62 -12.94 -12.84
CA ALA A 98 -12.04 -13.18 -12.57
C ALA A 98 -12.50 -12.43 -11.31
N TRP A 99 -13.65 -11.75 -11.40
CA TRP A 99 -14.22 -11.00 -10.27
C TRP A 99 -14.52 -11.90 -9.07
N LYS A 100 -15.05 -13.11 -9.29
CA LYS A 100 -15.42 -14.05 -8.21
C LYS A 100 -14.24 -14.39 -7.30
N ASP A 101 -13.03 -14.46 -7.86
CA ASP A 101 -11.82 -14.75 -7.08
C ASP A 101 -11.29 -13.48 -6.38
N ALA A 102 -11.40 -12.32 -7.03
CA ALA A 102 -11.09 -11.04 -6.40
C ALA A 102 -12.02 -10.75 -5.22
N GLU A 103 -13.32 -10.99 -5.38
CA GLU A 103 -14.35 -10.81 -4.36
C GLU A 103 -14.06 -11.67 -3.12
N LYS A 104 -13.64 -12.92 -3.30
CA LYS A 104 -13.19 -13.77 -2.18
C LYS A 104 -12.01 -13.17 -1.41
N ALA A 105 -11.07 -12.53 -2.11
CA ALA A 105 -9.92 -11.89 -1.49
C ALA A 105 -10.27 -10.57 -0.78
N ILE A 106 -11.36 -9.90 -1.19
CA ILE A 106 -11.87 -8.65 -0.60
C ILE A 106 -12.81 -8.92 0.57
N ASN A 107 -13.61 -9.99 0.51
CA ASN A 107 -14.71 -10.19 1.44
C ASN A 107 -14.21 -10.36 2.89
N GLY A 108 -14.81 -9.57 3.80
CA GLY A 108 -14.43 -9.54 5.21
C GLY A 108 -13.14 -8.77 5.52
N THR A 109 -12.58 -8.03 4.56
CA THR A 109 -11.40 -7.18 4.77
C THR A 109 -11.66 -5.74 4.33
N THR A 110 -10.72 -4.87 4.66
CA THR A 110 -10.71 -3.48 4.17
C THR A 110 -9.78 -3.35 2.96
N ALA A 111 -9.89 -4.21 1.96
CA ALA A 111 -8.98 -4.24 0.82
C ALA A 111 -9.03 -2.96 -0.03
N CYS A 112 -7.89 -2.62 -0.63
CA CYS A 112 -7.74 -1.64 -1.70
C CYS A 112 -7.81 -2.38 -3.04
N HIS A 113 -8.86 -2.15 -3.85
CA HIS A 113 -9.02 -2.87 -5.12
C HIS A 113 -9.52 -1.96 -6.25
N GLU A 114 -9.09 -2.27 -7.48
CA GLU A 114 -9.49 -1.55 -8.69
C GLU A 114 -9.38 -2.46 -9.92
N CYS A 115 -10.12 -2.13 -11.00
CA CYS A 115 -10.13 -2.90 -12.24
C CYS A 115 -9.40 -2.13 -13.35
N PHE A 116 -8.47 -2.80 -14.02
CA PHE A 116 -7.65 -2.26 -15.09
C PHE A 116 -7.86 -3.01 -16.40
N SER A 117 -7.44 -2.37 -17.49
CA SER A 117 -7.51 -2.96 -18.83
C SER A 117 -6.31 -3.83 -19.14
N THR A 118 -5.18 -3.62 -18.45
CA THR A 118 -3.96 -4.40 -18.60
C THR A 118 -3.52 -5.01 -17.27
N LYS A 119 -2.83 -6.15 -17.36
CA LYS A 119 -2.21 -6.79 -16.19
C LYS A 119 -1.14 -5.87 -15.56
N GLN A 120 -0.36 -5.18 -16.38
CA GLN A 120 0.71 -4.30 -15.93
C GLN A 120 0.19 -3.15 -15.06
N GLU A 121 -0.86 -2.44 -15.49
CA GLU A 121 -1.48 -1.37 -14.68
C GLU A 121 -1.98 -1.91 -13.33
N ALA A 122 -2.55 -3.12 -13.31
CA ALA A 122 -3.01 -3.78 -12.09
C ALA A 122 -1.84 -4.15 -11.15
N GLU A 123 -0.69 -4.57 -11.69
CA GLU A 123 0.51 -4.85 -10.90
C GLU A 123 1.13 -3.56 -10.35
N GLU A 124 1.21 -2.50 -11.16
CA GLU A 124 1.68 -1.17 -10.73
C GLU A 124 0.80 -0.58 -9.63
N PHE A 125 -0.52 -0.79 -9.68
CA PHE A 125 -1.44 -0.42 -8.60
C PHE A 125 -1.07 -1.12 -7.27
N ILE A 126 -0.83 -2.43 -7.32
CA ILE A 126 -0.45 -3.20 -6.14
C ILE A 126 0.91 -2.75 -5.62
N GLU A 127 1.87 -2.51 -6.49
CA GLU A 127 3.20 -2.05 -6.10
C GLU A 127 3.15 -0.65 -5.48
N SER A 128 2.37 0.25 -6.05
CA SER A 128 2.08 1.56 -5.47
C SER A 128 1.50 1.46 -4.06
N TRP A 129 0.60 0.50 -3.82
CA TRP A 129 0.04 0.25 -2.50
C TRP A 129 1.10 -0.29 -1.53
N LYS A 130 1.96 -1.22 -1.95
CA LYS A 130 3.06 -1.73 -1.12
C LYS A 130 4.04 -0.62 -0.74
N ASP A 131 4.43 0.21 -1.69
CA ASP A 131 5.29 1.38 -1.47
C ASP A 131 4.69 2.31 -0.40
N ALA A 132 3.39 2.61 -0.54
CA ALA A 132 2.67 3.47 0.39
C ALA A 132 2.60 2.87 1.80
N TYR A 133 2.38 1.56 1.89
CA TYR A 133 2.35 0.84 3.15
C TYR A 133 3.73 0.81 3.81
N ALA A 134 4.79 0.52 3.04
CA ALA A 134 6.17 0.56 3.53
C ALA A 134 6.57 1.97 4.01
N ASP A 135 6.15 3.02 3.31
CA ASP A 135 6.38 4.41 3.70
C ASP A 135 5.78 4.73 5.08
N VAL A 136 4.57 4.23 5.35
CA VAL A 136 3.92 4.38 6.67
C VAL A 136 4.79 3.79 7.79
N TRP A 137 5.31 2.58 7.60
CA TRP A 137 6.20 1.93 8.58
C TRP A 137 7.51 2.69 8.75
N ARG A 138 8.12 3.09 7.64
CA ARG A 138 9.36 3.88 7.66
C ARG A 138 9.18 5.16 8.48
N ARG A 139 8.04 5.86 8.33
CA ARG A 139 7.74 7.07 9.11
C ARG A 139 7.56 6.76 10.60
N ALA A 140 6.81 5.72 10.94
CA ALA A 140 6.61 5.32 12.33
C ALA A 140 7.94 4.98 13.04
N ILE A 141 8.83 4.24 12.36
CA ILE A 141 10.18 3.94 12.85
C ILE A 141 10.97 5.24 13.05
N ARG A 142 10.97 6.13 12.05
CA ARG A 142 11.68 7.42 12.14
C ARG A 142 11.18 8.27 13.31
N GLN A 143 9.87 8.32 13.54
CA GLN A 143 9.29 9.04 14.66
C GLN A 143 9.76 8.47 16.00
N GLY A 144 9.69 7.14 16.18
CA GLY A 144 10.19 6.50 17.40
C GLY A 144 11.67 6.79 17.64
N LEU A 145 12.50 6.74 16.60
CA LEU A 145 13.94 7.07 16.72
C LEU A 145 14.14 8.54 17.14
N ASN A 146 13.36 9.48 16.61
CA ASN A 146 13.42 10.90 16.98
C ASN A 146 12.98 11.14 18.44
N GLU A 147 12.07 10.32 18.96
CA GLU A 147 11.62 10.33 20.35
C GLU A 147 12.62 9.65 21.31
N GLY A 148 13.75 9.13 20.79
CA GLY A 148 14.81 8.52 21.57
C GLY A 148 14.62 7.02 21.81
N TRP A 149 13.64 6.39 21.19
CA TRP A 149 13.48 4.93 21.23
C TRP A 149 14.61 4.26 20.48
N MET A 150 15.15 3.18 21.04
CA MET A 150 16.12 2.37 20.32
C MET A 150 15.42 1.34 19.44
N ALA A 151 16.07 0.91 18.35
CA ALA A 151 15.53 -0.10 17.45
C ALA A 151 15.11 -1.40 18.17
N ARG A 152 15.80 -1.76 19.26
CA ARG A 152 15.49 -2.93 20.11
C ARG A 152 14.22 -2.77 20.96
N ASP A 153 13.82 -1.54 21.25
CA ASP A 153 12.62 -1.23 22.03
C ASP A 153 11.38 -1.13 21.12
N MET A 154 11.59 -1.11 19.79
CA MET A 154 10.51 -1.11 18.81
C MET A 154 10.00 -2.53 18.56
N THR A 155 8.88 -2.88 19.19
CA THR A 155 8.15 -4.10 18.86
C THR A 155 7.34 -3.88 17.59
N LEU A 156 7.88 -4.27 16.44
CA LEU A 156 7.13 -4.33 15.18
C LEU A 156 6.27 -5.59 15.20
N ASN A 157 5.02 -5.50 15.64
CA ASN A 157 4.08 -6.61 15.49
C ASN A 157 3.68 -6.71 14.01
N ILE A 158 4.49 -7.39 13.20
CA ILE A 158 4.23 -7.59 11.77
C ILE A 158 3.02 -8.52 11.57
N GLY A 159 2.84 -9.48 12.47
CA GLY A 159 1.80 -10.50 12.40
C GLY A 159 0.37 -9.98 12.59
N SER A 160 0.18 -8.87 13.30
CA SER A 160 -1.13 -8.21 13.38
C SER A 160 -1.59 -7.58 12.06
N PHE A 161 -0.70 -7.47 11.06
CA PHE A 161 -0.98 -6.73 9.83
C PHE A 161 -0.75 -7.54 8.55
N LEU A 162 0.20 -8.48 8.53
CA LEU A 162 0.40 -9.42 7.43
C LEU A 162 -0.22 -10.78 7.80
N LEU A 163 -1.54 -10.86 7.74
CA LEU A 163 -2.24 -12.14 7.83
C LEU A 163 -2.02 -12.91 6.53
N ARG A 164 -1.02 -13.79 6.53
CA ARG A 164 -0.98 -14.88 5.56
C ARG A 164 -1.95 -15.95 6.06
N GLU A 165 -3.17 -15.98 5.53
CA GLU A 165 -3.99 -17.20 5.64
C GLU A 165 -3.15 -18.30 4.99
N ASN A 166 -2.76 -19.31 5.78
CA ASN A 166 -1.95 -20.45 5.33
C ASN A 166 -2.53 -20.95 4.00
N ASP A 167 -1.72 -20.95 2.94
CA ASP A 167 -2.04 -21.54 1.64
C ASP A 167 -2.13 -23.08 1.78
N ASN A 168 -3.05 -23.59 2.58
CA ASN A 168 -3.34 -25.02 2.74
C ASN A 168 -4.41 -25.50 1.74
N GLU A 169 -4.63 -24.77 0.64
CA GLU A 169 -5.48 -25.21 -0.48
C GLU A 169 -4.77 -25.15 -1.83
N ARG A 170 -3.54 -25.64 -1.91
CA ARG A 170 -2.99 -26.09 -3.18
C ARG A 170 -2.14 -27.35 -2.99
N LEU A 171 -2.49 -28.38 -3.75
CA LEU A 171 -1.95 -29.75 -3.80
C LEU A 171 -2.61 -30.75 -2.85
N LYS A 172 -3.90 -31.05 -3.11
CA LYS A 172 -4.38 -32.43 -2.97
C LYS A 172 -4.13 -33.14 -4.29
N GLU A 173 -2.96 -33.74 -4.42
CA GLU A 173 -2.75 -35.02 -5.08
C GLU A 173 -1.41 -35.54 -4.56
N ASP A 174 -1.42 -36.81 -4.18
CA ASP A 174 -0.30 -37.65 -3.76
C ASP A 174 0.11 -37.56 -2.28
N GLY A 175 -0.41 -38.53 -1.52
CA GLY A 175 -0.17 -38.69 -0.10
C GLY A 175 1.28 -38.99 0.23
N HIS A 176 1.89 -38.11 1.02
CA HIS A 176 3.05 -38.44 1.84
C HIS A 176 2.97 -37.62 3.13
N GLU A 177 2.82 -38.33 4.25
CA GLU A 177 2.90 -37.79 5.60
C GLU A 177 4.36 -37.54 5.96
N MET A 178 4.77 -36.28 6.11
CA MET A 178 6.05 -35.91 6.72
C MET A 178 5.94 -34.62 7.56
N ASP A 179 6.31 -34.81 8.82
CA ASP A 179 6.79 -33.94 9.90
C ASP A 179 6.41 -32.44 9.94
N LYS A 180 5.79 -32.06 11.06
CA LYS A 180 5.30 -30.71 11.38
C LYS A 180 6.37 -29.90 12.09
N THR A 181 7.41 -29.45 11.39
CA THR A 181 8.22 -28.34 11.90
C THR A 181 8.89 -27.57 10.77
N ALA A 182 8.86 -26.25 10.89
CA ALA A 182 9.42 -25.23 9.99
C ALA A 182 8.53 -24.84 8.79
N GLN A 183 8.00 -23.60 8.85
CA GLN A 183 8.20 -22.53 7.86
C GLN A 183 7.11 -21.43 8.00
N ASN A 184 7.11 -20.75 9.15
CA ASN A 184 6.44 -19.46 9.34
C ASN A 184 7.46 -18.36 9.72
N GLU A 185 8.68 -18.46 9.21
CA GLU A 185 9.69 -17.42 9.39
C GLU A 185 9.84 -16.64 8.08
N LEU A 186 9.52 -15.34 8.11
CA LEU A 186 10.12 -14.38 7.19
C LEU A 186 11.64 -14.60 7.22
N PRO A 187 12.37 -14.48 6.09
CA PRO A 187 13.82 -14.56 6.13
C PRO A 187 14.32 -13.54 7.15
N LYS A 188 14.96 -14.04 8.22
CA LYS A 188 15.66 -13.20 9.19
C LYS A 188 16.60 -12.31 8.38
N ILE A 189 16.49 -10.99 8.56
CA ILE A 189 17.41 -10.01 7.99
C ILE A 189 18.72 -10.11 8.79
N GLU A 190 19.37 -11.26 8.70
CA GLU A 190 20.73 -11.46 9.16
C GLU A 190 21.50 -11.94 7.95
N GLN A 191 22.57 -11.19 7.63
CA GLN A 191 23.51 -11.40 6.51
C GLN A 191 23.24 -10.67 5.19
N LEU A 192 22.91 -9.37 5.24
CA LEU A 192 23.50 -8.45 4.26
C LEU A 192 24.76 -7.86 4.89
N SER A 193 25.86 -8.58 4.73
CA SER A 193 27.20 -8.06 4.98
C SER A 193 27.46 -6.96 3.94
N VAL A 194 27.21 -5.70 4.33
CA VAL A 194 27.78 -4.55 3.63
C VAL A 194 29.27 -4.60 3.93
N LYS A 195 30.06 -5.15 2.99
CA LYS A 195 31.50 -4.94 3.00
C LYS A 195 31.73 -3.48 2.65
N GLU A 196 31.95 -2.65 3.67
CA GLU A 196 32.58 -1.35 3.50
C GLU A 196 34.06 -1.59 3.18
N GLU A 197 34.38 -1.69 1.88
CA GLU A 197 35.74 -1.43 1.42
C GLU A 197 35.91 0.09 1.28
N TYR A 198 36.38 0.72 2.34
CA TYR A 198 37.12 1.97 2.21
C TYR A 198 38.52 1.62 1.71
N GLN A 199 38.80 1.93 0.44
CA GLN A 199 40.18 2.06 -0.05
C GLN A 199 40.55 3.55 0.08
N GLU A 200 41.60 3.77 0.86
CA GLU A 200 42.30 5.03 1.13
C GLU A 200 43.04 5.59 -0.10
#